data_AF-A0A835CIW6-F1
#
_entry.id   AF-A0A835CIW6-F1
#
_cell.length_a   1.000
_cell.length_b   1.000
_cell.length_c   1.000
_cell.angle_alpha   90.00
_cell.angle_beta   90.00
_cell.angle_gamma   90.00
#
_symmetry.space_group_name_H-M   'P 1'
#
loop_
_entity.id
_entity.type
_entity.pdbx_description
1 polymer ?
#
loop_
_entity_poly.entity_id
_entity_poly.type
_entity_poly.pdbx_seq_one_letter_code
_entity_poly.pdbx_strand_id
1 'polypeptide(L)'
;MGLPSAARRALRLSCVAFLFSTILVEFLPHPLKNGITMRRFFTEQLICSVGSFAVFICWELTHHLHRVLHTKRFMFAPPKGSAAAETNPSEHLLVALEESNPTSLLRYLAYLDLCMVCENNVDTWRRAAFFEETGETYKRVIAVCLRPLEQLASRLGEGLGNSVDKPAQLSNQLLSPTDTRLDVKYLEPLNNFQLYAWCSRTVASLTACSHREDKFGVAQLSGSNATVVSTLISCLLAVETFMGKKTTTQSANQLLGPASIKWAPMNSARADMVTGKRRTGPVNSKAYAVADVLKTSIYQIVSAFHDEMLASAKAGLLEKDWVTSGKTHFGTREVLIQKLRLFLDFRAT
;
A
#
# COMPACT_ATOMS: atom_id res chain seq x y z
N MET A 1 4.14 13.52 8.54
CA MET A 1 5.56 13.17 8.29
C MET A 1 6.59 14.26 8.68
N GLY A 2 6.22 15.54 8.94
CA GLY A 2 7.21 16.62 9.19
C GLY A 2 7.63 16.87 10.65
N LEU A 3 6.71 16.73 11.62
CA LEU A 3 6.93 17.13 13.02
C LEU A 3 8.15 16.46 13.71
N PRO A 4 8.34 15.12 13.64
CA PRO A 4 9.52 14.49 14.24
C PRO A 4 10.84 14.84 13.53
N SER A 5 10.78 15.23 12.25
CA SER A 5 11.96 15.67 11.50
C SER A 5 12.37 17.10 11.88
N ALA A 6 11.39 18.00 12.01
CA ALA A 6 11.58 19.38 12.45
C ALA A 6 12.15 19.43 13.88
N ALA A 7 11.59 18.64 14.80
CA ALA A 7 12.10 18.54 16.17
C ALA A 7 13.56 18.06 16.22
N ARG A 8 13.93 17.08 15.39
CA ARG A 8 15.30 16.55 15.31
C ARG A 8 16.28 17.60 14.73
N ARG A 9 15.86 18.40 13.75
CA ARG A 9 16.67 19.49 13.20
C ARG A 9 16.85 20.64 14.18
N ALA A 10 15.77 21.09 14.81
CA ALA A 10 15.81 22.13 15.83
C ALA A 10 16.73 21.74 16.99
N LEU A 11 16.68 20.48 17.43
CA LEU A 11 17.59 19.96 18.47
C LEU A 11 19.06 20.03 18.04
N ARG A 12 19.39 19.61 16.80
CA ARG A 12 20.76 19.68 16.29
C ARG A 12 21.29 21.11 16.23
N LEU A 13 20.49 22.04 15.70
CA LEU A 13 20.86 23.45 15.60
C LEU A 13 21.02 24.10 16.98
N SER A 14 20.15 23.75 17.93
CA SER A 14 20.27 24.20 19.32
C SER A 14 21.55 23.69 19.99
N CYS A 15 21.95 22.44 19.75
CA CYS A 15 23.23 21.91 20.26
C CYS A 15 24.44 22.67 19.67
N VAL A 16 24.41 22.99 18.38
CA VAL A 16 25.48 23.77 17.72
C VAL A 16 25.54 25.19 18.28
N ALA A 17 24.39 25.85 18.45
CA ALA A 17 24.31 27.19 19.05
C ALA A 17 24.81 27.20 20.50
N PHE A 18 24.51 26.15 21.28
CA PHE A 18 25.03 25.97 22.64
C PHE A 18 26.55 25.89 22.67
N LEU A 19 27.16 25.08 21.80
CA LEU A 19 28.62 24.94 21.70
C LEU A 19 29.30 26.26 21.29
N PHE A 20 28.69 26.99 20.34
CA PHE A 20 29.21 28.28 19.92
C PHE A 20 29.12 29.33 21.04
N SER A 21 28.01 29.35 21.80
CA SER A 21 27.85 30.21 22.98
C SER A 21 28.90 29.91 24.06
N THR A 22 29.20 28.63 24.34
CA THR A 22 30.26 28.28 25.30
C THR A 22 31.65 28.74 24.84
N ILE A 23 31.97 28.58 23.56
CA ILE A 23 33.25 29.01 22.99
C ILE A 23 33.37 30.55 23.03
N LEU A 24 32.31 31.27 22.68
CA LEU A 24 32.30 32.75 22.69
C LEU A 24 32.56 33.31 24.09
N VAL A 25 32.03 32.66 25.14
CA VAL A 25 32.26 33.06 26.53
C VAL A 25 33.70 32.80 26.99
N GLU A 26 34.39 31.81 26.43
CA GLU A 26 35.82 31.60 26.71
C GLU A 26 36.71 32.70 26.12
N PHE A 27 36.29 33.30 25.00
CA PHE A 27 36.99 34.41 24.34
C PHE A 27 36.63 35.81 24.88
N LEU A 28 35.73 35.92 25.88
CA LEU A 28 35.37 37.21 26.46
C LEU A 28 36.52 37.81 27.29
N PRO A 29 36.70 39.16 27.30
CA PRO A 29 37.76 39.82 28.05
C PRO A 29 37.69 39.52 29.55
N HIS A 30 38.86 39.28 30.16
CA HIS A 30 39.02 38.94 31.59
C HIS A 30 38.20 39.77 32.61
N PRO A 31 37.99 41.10 32.46
CA PRO A 31 37.19 41.87 33.43
C PRO A 31 35.70 41.47 33.48
N LEU A 32 35.14 40.88 32.42
CA LEU A 32 33.74 40.39 32.39
C LEU A 32 33.60 38.99 33.00
N LYS A 33 34.69 38.21 33.03
CA LYS A 33 34.74 36.82 33.51
C LYS A 33 34.69 36.72 35.04
N ASN A 34 35.20 37.74 35.74
CA ASN A 34 35.37 37.72 37.20
C ASN A 34 34.06 37.94 38.00
N GLY A 35 32.96 38.31 37.35
CA GLY A 35 31.66 38.54 38.01
C GLY A 35 30.64 37.41 37.89
N ILE A 36 30.97 36.30 37.21
CA ILE A 36 30.02 35.25 36.87
C ILE A 36 30.22 34.04 37.78
N THR A 37 29.33 33.86 38.75
CA THR A 37 29.29 32.62 39.55
C THR A 37 28.94 31.44 38.64
N MET A 38 29.62 30.31 38.80
CA MET A 38 29.41 29.09 37.98
C MET A 38 27.92 28.72 37.83
N ARG A 39 27.13 28.85 38.91
CA ARG A 39 25.67 28.65 38.89
C ARG A 39 24.94 29.60 37.94
N ARG A 40 25.30 30.89 37.93
CA ARG A 40 24.68 31.90 37.07
C ARG A 40 24.98 31.60 35.60
N PHE A 41 26.22 31.22 35.28
CA PHE A 41 26.61 30.80 33.93
C PHE A 41 25.76 29.63 33.42
N PHE A 42 25.59 28.57 34.22
CA PHE A 42 24.74 27.43 33.84
C PHE A 42 23.26 27.81 33.66
N THR A 43 22.75 28.74 34.47
CA THR A 43 21.36 29.18 34.39
C THR A 43 21.11 29.99 33.11
N GLU A 44 21.98 30.94 32.80
CA GLU A 44 21.91 31.74 31.56
C GLU A 44 22.07 30.87 30.32
N GLN A 45 23.00 29.90 30.35
CA GLN A 45 23.23 29.00 29.23
C GLN A 45 22.03 28.06 28.99
N LEU A 46 21.34 27.63 30.04
CA LEU A 46 20.10 26.85 29.92
C LEU A 46 18.98 27.69 29.29
N ILE A 47 18.81 28.94 29.74
CA ILE A 47 17.81 29.87 29.20
C ILE A 47 18.08 30.16 27.72
N CYS A 48 19.34 30.46 27.36
CA CYS A 48 19.76 30.67 25.97
C CYS A 48 19.53 29.43 25.09
N SER A 49 19.79 28.23 25.61
CA SER A 49 19.55 26.97 24.89
C SER A 49 18.06 26.73 24.64
N VAL A 50 17.23 26.89 25.67
CA VAL A 50 15.76 26.74 25.56
C VAL A 50 15.18 27.79 24.60
N GLY A 51 15.63 29.04 24.69
CA GLY A 51 15.23 30.12 23.79
C GLY A 51 15.63 29.84 22.33
N SER A 52 16.87 29.41 22.11
CA SER A 52 17.37 29.05 20.77
C SER A 52 16.58 27.88 20.18
N PHE A 53 16.31 26.85 20.98
CA PHE A 53 15.47 25.72 20.58
C PHE A 53 14.05 26.17 20.17
N ALA A 54 13.42 27.05 20.96
CA ALA A 54 12.10 27.60 20.68
C ALA A 54 12.07 28.41 19.37
N VAL A 55 13.11 29.20 19.09
CA VAL A 55 13.21 29.96 17.82
C VAL A 55 13.40 29.01 16.63
N PHE A 56 14.30 28.02 16.74
CA PHE A 56 14.55 27.07 15.65
C PHE A 56 13.35 26.16 15.37
N ILE A 57 12.63 25.72 16.40
CA ILE A 57 11.43 24.90 16.19
C ILE A 57 10.32 25.74 15.55
N CYS A 58 10.10 26.98 15.97
CA CYS A 58 9.14 27.88 15.34
C CYS A 58 9.51 28.19 13.89
N TRP A 59 10.81 28.39 13.60
CA TRP A 59 11.32 28.60 12.25
C TRP A 59 11.08 27.39 11.34
N GLU A 60 11.47 26.18 11.78
CA GLU A 60 11.26 24.96 11.01
C GLU A 60 9.77 24.65 10.84
N LEU A 61 8.94 24.89 11.87
CA LEU A 61 7.50 24.70 11.80
C LEU A 61 6.88 25.66 10.77
N THR A 62 7.27 26.94 10.81
CA THR A 62 6.81 27.96 9.86
C THR A 62 7.29 27.65 8.46
N HIS A 63 8.54 27.21 8.29
CA HIS A 63 9.08 26.81 7.00
C HIS A 63 8.36 25.57 6.44
N HIS A 64 8.05 24.58 7.28
CA HIS A 64 7.23 23.43 6.88
C HIS A 64 5.80 23.82 6.54
N LEU A 65 5.18 24.71 7.32
CA LEU A 65 3.83 25.21 7.05
C LEU A 65 3.80 26.04 5.76
N HIS A 66 4.78 26.91 5.57
CA HIS A 66 4.95 27.72 4.37
C HIS A 66 5.21 26.84 3.14
N ARG A 67 6.03 25.80 3.29
CA ARG A 67 6.22 24.78 2.24
C ARG A 67 4.93 24.04 1.92
N VAL A 68 4.07 23.73 2.89
CA VAL A 68 2.76 23.10 2.67
C VAL A 68 1.77 24.07 2.03
N LEU A 69 1.79 25.35 2.41
CA LEU A 69 0.92 26.40 1.85
C LEU A 69 1.32 26.75 0.41
N HIS A 70 2.63 26.79 0.11
CA HIS A 70 3.19 27.11 -1.20
C HIS A 70 3.51 25.88 -2.07
N THR A 71 3.37 24.65 -1.57
CA THR A 71 3.36 23.48 -2.46
C THR A 71 2.19 23.65 -3.41
N LYS A 72 2.50 23.73 -4.71
CA LYS A 72 1.55 23.76 -5.82
C LYS A 72 0.40 22.80 -5.51
N ARG A 73 -0.80 23.33 -5.28
CA ARG A 73 -2.00 22.50 -5.11
C ARG A 73 -2.20 21.80 -6.45
N PHE A 74 -1.91 20.51 -6.49
CA PHE A 74 -2.19 19.71 -7.66
C PHE A 74 -3.70 19.48 -7.69
N MET A 75 -4.38 20.28 -8.50
CA MET A 75 -5.81 20.15 -8.76
C MET A 75 -5.93 19.38 -10.07
N PHE A 76 -6.30 18.10 -9.98
CA PHE A 76 -6.53 17.24 -11.14
C PHE A 76 -7.97 17.32 -11.65
N ALA A 77 -8.80 18.14 -11.00
CA ALA A 77 -10.17 18.41 -11.40
C ALA A 77 -10.24 19.73 -12.18
N PRO A 78 -10.87 19.75 -13.38
CA PRO A 78 -11.18 21.01 -14.03
C PRO A 78 -12.23 21.81 -13.24
N PRO A 79 -12.23 23.15 -13.33
CA PRO A 79 -13.23 23.97 -12.65
C PRO A 79 -14.64 23.67 -13.18
N LYS A 80 -15.62 23.63 -12.27
CA LYS A 80 -17.02 23.38 -12.62
C LYS A 80 -17.52 24.45 -13.61
N GLY A 81 -18.18 24.01 -14.68
CA GLY A 81 -18.66 24.89 -15.75
C GLY A 81 -17.61 25.27 -16.80
N SER A 82 -16.42 24.65 -16.76
CA SER A 82 -15.46 24.76 -17.87
C SER A 82 -15.75 23.72 -18.95
N ALA A 83 -15.39 24.04 -20.20
CA ALA A 83 -15.49 23.09 -21.31
C ALA A 83 -14.75 21.77 -21.03
N ALA A 84 -13.63 21.82 -20.29
CA ALA A 84 -12.89 20.62 -19.89
C ALA A 84 -13.67 19.75 -18.87
N ALA A 85 -14.49 20.34 -18.00
CA ALA A 85 -15.34 19.58 -17.08
C ALA A 85 -16.46 18.83 -17.81
N GLU A 86 -16.94 19.36 -18.93
CA GLU A 86 -18.02 18.75 -19.72
C GLU A 86 -17.50 17.72 -20.73
N THR A 87 -16.33 17.99 -21.33
CA THR A 87 -15.81 17.16 -22.43
C THR A 87 -14.80 16.12 -21.98
N ASN A 88 -13.91 16.43 -21.03
CA ASN A 88 -12.78 15.58 -20.65
C ASN A 88 -12.36 15.80 -19.18
N PRO A 89 -13.20 15.42 -18.20
CA PRO A 89 -12.92 15.72 -16.79
C PRO A 89 -11.76 14.92 -16.18
N SER A 90 -11.31 13.88 -16.87
CA SER A 90 -10.31 12.91 -16.39
C SER A 90 -8.93 13.07 -17.05
N GLU A 91 -8.81 13.84 -18.11
CA GLU A 91 -7.59 13.85 -18.94
C GLU A 91 -6.38 14.41 -18.17
N HIS A 92 -6.54 15.50 -17.41
CA HIS A 92 -5.47 16.04 -16.58
C HIS A 92 -4.97 15.05 -15.52
N LEU A 93 -5.87 14.22 -14.98
CA LEU A 93 -5.54 13.17 -14.02
C LEU A 93 -4.79 12.03 -14.70
N LEU A 94 -5.25 11.59 -15.88
CA LEU A 94 -4.64 10.51 -16.65
C LEU A 94 -3.25 10.88 -17.16
N VAL A 95 -3.08 12.07 -17.72
CA VAL A 95 -1.77 12.60 -18.14
C VAL A 95 -0.79 12.61 -16.96
N ALA A 96 -1.23 13.05 -15.78
CA ALA A 96 -0.39 13.03 -14.60
C ALA A 96 -0.04 11.61 -14.12
N LEU A 97 -0.90 10.61 -14.37
CA LEU A 97 -0.66 9.23 -14.00
C LEU A 97 0.24 8.47 -14.99
N GLU A 98 0.14 8.80 -16.28
CA GLU A 98 0.83 8.13 -17.39
C GLU A 98 2.20 8.74 -17.67
N GLU A 99 2.29 10.08 -17.76
CA GLU A 99 3.50 10.77 -18.24
C GLU A 99 4.47 11.16 -17.11
N SER A 100 4.00 11.19 -15.87
CA SER A 100 4.85 11.63 -14.75
C SER A 100 5.86 10.56 -14.31
N ASN A 101 7.01 11.06 -13.83
CA ASN A 101 8.07 10.21 -13.28
C ASN A 101 7.51 9.28 -12.18
N PRO A 102 7.86 7.98 -12.17
CA PRO A 102 7.28 6.97 -11.28
C PRO A 102 7.55 7.25 -9.78
N THR A 103 8.60 8.00 -9.46
CA THR A 103 8.97 8.40 -8.10
C THR A 103 8.53 9.83 -7.76
N SER A 104 7.84 10.53 -8.67
CA SER A 104 7.42 11.90 -8.45
C SER A 104 6.24 11.98 -7.48
N LEU A 105 6.28 12.98 -6.59
CA LEU A 105 5.16 13.28 -5.70
C LEU A 105 3.85 13.55 -6.47
N LEU A 106 3.96 14.17 -7.65
CA LEU A 106 2.83 14.43 -8.55
C LEU A 106 2.05 13.13 -8.84
N ARG A 107 2.76 12.05 -9.19
CA ARG A 107 2.13 10.77 -9.50
C ARG A 107 1.41 10.16 -8.31
N TYR A 108 2.02 10.20 -7.13
CA TYR A 108 1.40 9.69 -5.90
C TYR A 108 0.14 10.48 -5.53
N LEU A 109 0.15 11.80 -5.72
CA LEU A 109 -1.03 12.63 -5.49
C LEU A 109 -2.13 12.37 -6.52
N ALA A 110 -1.76 12.08 -7.78
CA ALA A 110 -2.72 11.69 -8.80
C ALA A 110 -3.38 10.34 -8.46
N TYR A 111 -2.62 9.34 -7.98
CA TYR A 111 -3.21 8.07 -7.52
C TYR A 111 -4.15 8.26 -6.32
N LEU A 112 -3.78 9.14 -5.39
CA LEU A 112 -4.63 9.46 -4.24
C LEU A 112 -5.93 10.17 -4.69
N ASP A 113 -5.84 11.17 -5.58
CA ASP A 113 -7.05 11.85 -6.11
C ASP A 113 -7.95 10.86 -6.84
N LEU A 114 -7.38 9.99 -7.68
CA LEU A 114 -8.11 8.94 -8.36
C LEU A 114 -8.83 8.02 -7.37
N CYS A 115 -8.14 7.53 -6.34
CA CYS A 115 -8.74 6.70 -5.29
C CYS A 115 -9.90 7.44 -4.61
N MET A 116 -9.71 8.72 -4.28
CA MET A 116 -10.75 9.53 -3.65
C MET A 116 -11.96 9.74 -4.57
N VAL A 117 -11.78 9.97 -5.86
CA VAL A 117 -12.89 10.11 -6.83
C VAL A 117 -13.67 8.80 -6.97
N CYS A 118 -12.96 7.68 -6.97
CA CYS A 118 -13.58 6.36 -7.16
C CYS A 118 -14.38 5.89 -5.94
N GLU A 119 -13.96 6.27 -4.73
CA GLU A 119 -14.62 5.85 -3.48
C GLU A 119 -15.67 6.85 -2.98
N ASN A 120 -15.49 8.15 -3.20
CA ASN A 120 -16.38 9.15 -2.63
C ASN A 120 -17.65 9.32 -3.46
N ASN A 121 -18.79 9.39 -2.78
CA ASN A 121 -20.08 9.69 -3.41
C ASN A 121 -20.30 11.18 -3.73
N VAL A 122 -19.32 12.05 -3.44
CA VAL A 122 -19.43 13.50 -3.63
C VAL A 122 -19.29 13.89 -5.10
N ASP A 123 -18.36 13.26 -5.81
CA ASP A 123 -18.05 13.56 -7.21
C ASP A 123 -18.51 12.43 -8.14
N THR A 124 -19.75 11.98 -7.98
CA THR A 124 -20.37 10.92 -8.81
C THR A 124 -20.32 11.23 -10.29
N TRP A 125 -20.45 12.50 -10.68
CA TRP A 125 -20.33 12.94 -12.06
C TRP A 125 -18.92 12.71 -12.65
N ARG A 126 -17.85 12.92 -11.86
CA ARG A 126 -16.46 12.64 -12.31
C ARG A 126 -16.23 11.14 -12.46
N ARG A 127 -16.76 10.35 -11.53
CA ARG A 127 -16.66 8.89 -11.61
C ARG A 127 -17.45 8.34 -12.79
N ALA A 128 -18.66 8.84 -13.03
CA ALA A 128 -19.48 8.47 -14.17
C ALA A 128 -18.77 8.78 -15.51
N ALA A 129 -17.99 9.86 -15.56
CA ALA A 129 -17.20 10.20 -16.74
C ALA A 129 -16.06 9.20 -17.05
N PHE A 130 -15.71 8.29 -16.14
CA PHE A 130 -14.81 7.19 -16.47
C PHE A 130 -15.49 6.15 -17.38
N PHE A 131 -16.81 5.98 -17.25
CA PHE A 131 -17.63 5.10 -18.08
C PHE A 131 -18.16 5.83 -19.32
N GLU A 132 -17.28 6.54 -20.02
CA GLU A 132 -17.63 7.18 -21.29
C GLU A 132 -17.97 6.14 -22.37
N GLU A 133 -18.71 6.55 -23.40
CA GLU A 133 -19.22 5.66 -24.46
C GLU A 133 -18.12 4.88 -25.21
N THR A 134 -16.94 5.48 -25.41
CA THR A 134 -15.80 4.83 -26.06
C THR A 134 -15.16 3.75 -25.17
N GLY A 135 -15.32 3.88 -23.85
CA GLY A 135 -14.71 3.05 -22.83
C GLY A 135 -13.20 3.17 -22.70
N GLU A 136 -12.55 4.09 -23.41
CA GLU A 136 -11.09 4.24 -23.41
C GLU A 136 -10.57 4.79 -22.08
N THR A 137 -11.24 5.78 -21.50
CA THR A 137 -10.92 6.32 -20.18
C THR A 137 -10.95 5.23 -19.10
N TYR A 138 -12.00 4.40 -19.07
CA TYR A 138 -12.08 3.28 -18.13
C TYR A 138 -10.89 2.31 -18.27
N LYS A 139 -10.59 1.88 -19.50
CA LYS A 139 -9.47 0.96 -19.76
C LYS A 139 -8.13 1.56 -19.33
N ARG A 140 -7.88 2.84 -19.60
CA ARG A 140 -6.67 3.57 -19.16
C ARG A 140 -6.55 3.59 -17.65
N VAL A 141 -7.62 3.99 -16.94
CA VAL A 141 -7.65 4.03 -15.48
C VAL A 141 -7.34 2.65 -14.87
N ILE A 142 -8.02 1.61 -15.35
CA ILE A 142 -7.81 0.24 -14.87
C ILE A 142 -6.36 -0.21 -15.15
N ALA A 143 -5.85 0.00 -16.37
CA ALA A 143 -4.49 -0.39 -16.72
C ALA A 143 -3.42 0.28 -15.85
N VAL A 144 -3.59 1.58 -15.56
CA VAL A 144 -2.65 2.32 -14.71
C VAL A 144 -2.67 1.82 -13.27
N CYS A 145 -3.83 1.46 -12.72
CA CYS A 145 -3.92 0.93 -11.36
C CYS A 145 -3.50 -0.53 -11.24
N LEU A 146 -3.74 -1.37 -12.25
CA LEU A 146 -3.34 -2.77 -12.22
C LEU A 146 -1.82 -2.95 -12.34
N ARG A 147 -1.13 -2.14 -13.17
CA ARG A 147 0.31 -2.28 -13.41
C ARG A 147 1.17 -2.32 -12.13
N PRO A 148 0.99 -1.44 -11.11
CA PRO A 148 1.70 -1.56 -9.83
C PRO A 148 1.43 -2.87 -9.06
N LEU A 149 0.21 -3.39 -9.12
CA LEU A 149 -0.19 -4.62 -8.42
C LEU A 149 0.39 -5.86 -9.10
N GLU A 150 0.41 -5.87 -10.43
CA GLU A 150 1.06 -6.89 -11.25
C GLU A 150 2.56 -6.94 -10.99
N GLN A 151 3.21 -5.77 -10.99
CA GLN A 151 4.63 -5.65 -10.64
C GLN A 151 4.93 -6.14 -9.23
N LEU A 152 4.05 -5.87 -8.26
CA LEU A 152 4.20 -6.41 -6.92
C LEU A 152 4.11 -7.94 -6.91
N ALA A 153 3.09 -8.51 -7.57
CA ALA A 153 2.89 -9.96 -7.65
C ALA A 153 4.10 -10.67 -8.28
N SER A 154 4.61 -10.15 -9.40
CA SER A 154 5.79 -10.70 -10.08
C SER A 154 7.05 -10.60 -9.20
N ARG A 155 7.31 -9.45 -8.58
CA ARG A 155 8.49 -9.25 -7.71
C ARG A 155 8.48 -10.18 -6.50
N LEU A 156 7.31 -10.39 -5.89
CA LEU A 156 7.16 -11.32 -4.77
C LEU A 156 7.30 -12.78 -5.23
N GLY A 157 6.85 -13.12 -6.43
CA GLY A 157 7.02 -14.44 -7.02
C GLY A 157 8.48 -14.77 -7.37
N GLU A 158 9.18 -13.84 -8.02
CA GLU A 158 10.61 -13.99 -8.35
C GLU A 158 11.48 -14.05 -7.09
N GLY A 159 11.21 -13.21 -6.09
CA GLY A 159 11.92 -13.20 -4.82
C GLY A 159 11.78 -14.51 -4.03
N LEU A 160 10.73 -15.30 -4.28
CA LEU A 160 10.51 -16.61 -3.68
C LEU A 160 11.17 -17.74 -4.49
N GLY A 161 11.21 -17.63 -5.82
CA GLY A 161 11.79 -18.63 -6.73
C GLY A 161 13.31 -18.79 -6.62
N ASN A 162 14.03 -17.72 -6.25
CA ASN A 162 15.50 -17.74 -6.10
C ASN A 162 15.99 -18.39 -4.78
N SER A 163 15.09 -18.96 -3.98
CA SER A 163 15.44 -19.65 -2.72
C SER A 163 15.76 -21.15 -2.90
N VAL A 164 15.82 -21.66 -4.14
CA VAL A 164 15.98 -23.10 -4.44
C VAL A 164 17.43 -23.48 -4.83
N ASP A 165 18.44 -22.71 -4.43
CA ASP A 165 19.82 -23.22 -4.45
C ASP A 165 20.10 -24.03 -3.17
N LYS A 166 19.73 -25.32 -3.24
CA LYS A 166 19.88 -26.33 -2.18
C LYS A 166 21.31 -26.57 -1.63
N PRO A 167 22.45 -26.12 -2.23
CA PRO A 167 23.74 -26.22 -1.54
C PRO A 167 24.10 -24.98 -0.70
N ALA A 168 23.46 -23.81 -0.90
CA ALA A 168 23.81 -22.57 -0.18
C ALA A 168 23.08 -22.41 1.18
N GLN A 169 22.05 -23.22 1.43
CA GLN A 169 21.29 -23.18 2.69
C GLN A 169 22.03 -23.81 3.87
N LEU A 170 22.91 -24.80 3.62
CA LEU A 170 23.72 -25.42 4.67
C LEU A 170 24.88 -24.54 5.13
N SER A 171 25.50 -23.77 4.23
CA SER A 171 26.59 -22.85 4.58
C SER A 171 26.11 -21.64 5.40
N ASN A 172 24.87 -21.20 5.18
CA ASN A 172 24.27 -20.07 5.89
C ASN A 172 23.75 -20.40 7.29
N GLN A 173 23.66 -21.69 7.68
CA GLN A 173 23.32 -22.09 9.06
C GLN A 173 24.52 -22.02 10.02
N LEU A 174 25.73 -21.80 9.51
CA LEU A 174 26.95 -21.64 10.31
C LEU A 174 27.29 -20.17 10.60
N LEU A 175 26.51 -19.20 10.11
CA LEU A 175 26.73 -17.77 10.32
C LEU A 175 25.85 -17.24 11.46
N SER A 176 26.50 -16.55 12.41
CA SER A 176 25.90 -16.00 13.63
C SER A 176 24.85 -14.91 13.34
N PRO A 177 23.99 -14.54 14.31
CA PRO A 177 22.83 -13.70 14.10
C PRO A 177 23.23 -12.22 13.95
N THR A 178 23.77 -11.86 12.79
CA THR A 178 23.83 -10.47 12.32
C THR A 178 22.90 -10.35 11.11
N ASP A 179 21.64 -10.71 11.34
CA ASP A 179 20.64 -11.05 10.31
C ASP A 179 19.74 -9.85 9.92
N THR A 180 20.28 -8.63 10.01
CA THR A 180 19.53 -7.39 9.68
C THR A 180 19.64 -6.99 8.21
N ARG A 181 20.65 -7.46 7.47
CA ARG A 181 20.93 -7.03 6.09
C ARG A 181 20.10 -7.77 5.04
N LEU A 182 19.77 -9.04 5.27
CA LEU A 182 18.95 -9.83 4.34
C LEU A 182 17.49 -9.37 4.35
N ASP A 183 16.98 -8.93 5.50
CA ASP A 183 15.59 -8.50 5.72
C ASP A 183 15.21 -7.23 4.94
N VAL A 184 16.19 -6.34 4.67
CA VAL A 184 15.95 -5.05 3.97
C VAL A 184 15.65 -5.25 2.48
N LYS A 185 16.31 -6.20 1.81
CA LYS A 185 16.13 -6.45 0.37
C LYS A 185 14.78 -7.11 0.05
N TYR A 186 14.24 -7.91 0.97
CA TYR A 186 12.89 -8.50 0.85
C TYR A 186 11.76 -7.52 1.17
N LEU A 187 12.04 -6.43 1.89
CA LEU A 187 11.04 -5.42 2.28
C LEU A 187 10.89 -4.29 1.24
N GLU A 188 11.88 -4.12 0.35
CA GLU A 188 11.88 -3.11 -0.71
C GLU A 188 10.60 -3.13 -1.58
N PRO A 189 10.05 -4.30 -2.00
CA PRO A 189 8.82 -4.35 -2.76
C PRO A 189 7.61 -3.76 -2.04
N LEU A 190 7.56 -3.86 -0.70
CA LEU A 190 6.44 -3.40 0.13
C LEU A 190 6.59 -1.93 0.61
N ASN A 191 7.66 -1.23 0.22
CA ASN A 191 7.83 0.17 0.61
C ASN A 191 6.78 1.09 0.00
N ASN A 192 6.21 0.72 -1.15
CA ASN A 192 5.13 1.45 -1.82
C ASN A 192 3.73 0.94 -1.43
N PHE A 193 3.54 0.44 -0.20
CA PHE A 193 2.25 -0.13 0.25
C PHE A 193 1.06 0.82 0.07
N GLN A 194 1.26 2.13 0.22
CA GLN A 194 0.20 3.12 0.02
C GLN A 194 -0.29 3.14 -1.43
N LEU A 195 0.63 3.04 -2.39
CA LEU A 195 0.29 2.97 -3.81
C LEU A 195 -0.53 1.73 -4.12
N TYR A 196 -0.11 0.56 -3.60
CA TYR A 196 -0.88 -0.68 -3.80
C TYR A 196 -2.25 -0.61 -3.15
N ALA A 197 -2.36 0.05 -1.98
CA ALA A 197 -3.63 0.26 -1.32
C ALA A 197 -4.57 1.14 -2.16
N TRP A 198 -4.09 2.29 -2.65
CA TRP A 198 -4.89 3.17 -3.51
C TRP A 198 -5.28 2.48 -4.81
N CYS A 199 -4.34 1.82 -5.50
CA CYS A 199 -4.66 1.08 -6.73
C CYS A 199 -5.72 0.00 -6.51
N SER A 200 -5.59 -0.81 -5.45
CA SER A 200 -6.55 -1.89 -5.14
C SER A 200 -7.94 -1.34 -4.86
N ARG A 201 -8.02 -0.27 -4.04
CA ARG A 201 -9.27 0.40 -3.69
C ARG A 201 -9.92 1.07 -4.90
N THR A 202 -9.13 1.74 -5.75
CA THR A 202 -9.60 2.34 -7.01
C THR A 202 -10.25 1.30 -7.91
N VAL A 203 -9.53 0.21 -8.24
CA VAL A 203 -10.07 -0.79 -9.18
C VAL A 203 -11.26 -1.53 -8.59
N ALA A 204 -11.26 -1.81 -7.28
CA ALA A 204 -12.41 -2.44 -6.64
C ALA A 204 -13.64 -1.53 -6.59
N SER A 205 -13.45 -0.26 -6.25
CA SER A 205 -14.55 0.72 -6.20
C SER A 205 -15.12 0.98 -7.58
N LEU A 206 -14.28 1.16 -8.61
CA LEU A 206 -14.75 1.33 -9.98
C LEU A 206 -15.47 0.09 -10.50
N THR A 207 -14.90 -1.10 -10.31
CA THR A 207 -15.56 -2.34 -10.72
C THR A 207 -16.90 -2.48 -10.00
N ALA A 208 -16.96 -2.30 -8.68
CA ALA A 208 -18.23 -2.37 -7.93
C ALA A 208 -19.25 -1.31 -8.38
N CYS A 209 -18.82 -0.06 -8.59
CA CYS A 209 -19.68 1.01 -9.10
C CYS A 209 -20.18 0.73 -10.52
N SER A 210 -19.41 0.03 -11.36
CA SER A 210 -19.83 -0.32 -12.72
C SER A 210 -21.13 -1.14 -12.74
N HIS A 211 -21.45 -1.87 -11.67
CA HIS A 211 -22.73 -2.58 -11.55
C HIS A 211 -23.95 -1.65 -11.65
N ARG A 212 -23.82 -0.39 -11.23
CA ARG A 212 -24.93 0.58 -11.13
C ARG A 212 -24.75 1.82 -11.99
N GLU A 213 -23.51 2.24 -12.20
CA GLU A 213 -23.17 3.53 -12.81
C GLU A 213 -22.72 3.42 -14.28
N ASP A 214 -22.34 2.23 -14.73
CA ASP A 214 -21.88 1.98 -16.11
C ASP A 214 -23.09 1.80 -17.06
N LYS A 215 -23.59 2.92 -17.57
CA LYS A 215 -24.76 2.93 -18.47
C LYS A 215 -24.50 2.26 -19.82
N PHE A 216 -23.24 2.19 -20.24
CA PHE A 216 -22.84 1.65 -21.55
C PHE A 216 -22.36 0.21 -21.45
N GLY A 217 -22.23 -0.34 -20.24
CA GLY A 217 -21.70 -1.69 -20.01
C GLY A 217 -20.23 -1.84 -20.38
N VAL A 218 -19.49 -0.73 -20.47
CA VAL A 218 -18.06 -0.70 -20.85
C VAL A 218 -17.23 -1.68 -20.03
N ALA A 219 -17.43 -1.72 -18.71
CA ALA A 219 -16.64 -2.52 -17.79
C ALA A 219 -16.84 -4.02 -17.99
N GLN A 220 -18.06 -4.43 -18.34
CA GLN A 220 -18.42 -5.82 -18.61
C GLN A 220 -17.97 -6.23 -20.01
N LEU A 221 -18.15 -5.36 -21.01
CA LEU A 221 -17.82 -5.63 -22.41
C LEU A 221 -16.31 -5.63 -22.68
N SER A 222 -15.53 -4.84 -21.94
CA SER A 222 -14.07 -4.74 -22.12
C SER A 222 -13.30 -5.94 -21.59
N GLY A 223 -13.94 -6.82 -20.80
CA GLY A 223 -13.26 -7.92 -20.09
C GLY A 223 -12.37 -7.45 -18.92
N SER A 224 -12.38 -6.16 -18.59
CA SER A 224 -11.53 -5.62 -17.52
C SER A 224 -11.91 -6.14 -16.14
N ASN A 225 -13.18 -6.47 -15.89
CA ASN A 225 -13.63 -6.99 -14.60
C ASN A 225 -12.93 -8.31 -14.24
N ALA A 226 -12.82 -9.24 -15.19
CA ALA A 226 -12.08 -10.48 -15.01
C ALA A 226 -10.60 -10.22 -14.74
N THR A 227 -9.98 -9.26 -15.44
CA THR A 227 -8.59 -8.83 -15.23
C THR A 227 -8.38 -8.25 -13.84
N VAL A 228 -9.28 -7.39 -13.38
CA VAL A 228 -9.22 -6.80 -12.03
C VAL A 228 -9.30 -7.88 -10.96
N VAL A 229 -10.30 -8.77 -11.02
CA VAL A 229 -10.47 -9.85 -10.04
C VAL A 229 -9.25 -10.78 -10.04
N SER A 230 -8.78 -11.18 -11.22
CA SER A 230 -7.62 -12.06 -11.35
C SER A 230 -6.35 -11.44 -10.79
N THR A 231 -6.07 -10.17 -11.11
CA THR A 231 -4.89 -9.46 -10.62
C THR A 231 -4.94 -9.23 -9.11
N LEU A 232 -6.10 -8.87 -8.55
CA LEU A 232 -6.25 -8.71 -7.09
C LEU A 232 -6.02 -10.05 -6.36
N ILE A 233 -6.57 -11.15 -6.86
CA ILE A 233 -6.38 -12.48 -6.26
C ILE A 233 -4.94 -12.96 -6.42
N SER A 234 -4.34 -12.83 -7.61
CA SER A 234 -2.92 -13.15 -7.83
C SER A 234 -2.01 -12.35 -6.88
N CYS A 235 -2.27 -11.05 -6.72
CA CYS A 235 -1.51 -10.20 -5.82
C CYS A 235 -1.68 -10.64 -4.35
N LEU A 236 -2.91 -10.97 -3.94
CA LEU A 236 -3.18 -11.47 -2.60
C LEU A 236 -2.44 -12.79 -2.33
N LEU A 237 -2.47 -13.73 -3.27
CA LEU A 237 -1.75 -14.99 -3.16
C LEU A 237 -0.25 -14.77 -3.03
N ALA A 238 0.33 -13.85 -3.80
CA ALA A 238 1.75 -13.50 -3.73
C ALA A 238 2.11 -12.96 -2.33
N VAL A 239 1.30 -12.04 -1.81
CA VAL A 239 1.51 -11.45 -0.46
C VAL A 239 1.31 -12.49 0.64
N GLU A 240 0.28 -13.34 0.56
CA GLU A 240 0.05 -14.40 1.55
C GLU A 240 1.20 -15.42 1.56
N THR A 241 1.72 -15.78 0.38
CA THR A 241 2.88 -16.66 0.26
C THR A 241 4.13 -16.01 0.85
N PHE A 242 4.35 -14.71 0.58
CA PHE A 242 5.44 -13.93 1.17
C PHE A 242 5.37 -13.89 2.70
N MET A 243 4.17 -13.83 3.27
CA MET A 243 3.94 -13.88 4.73
C MET A 243 4.16 -15.29 5.34
N GLY A 244 4.44 -16.31 4.53
CA GLY A 244 4.57 -17.69 4.96
C GLY A 244 3.23 -18.37 5.27
N LYS A 245 2.10 -17.80 4.83
CA LYS A 245 0.82 -18.51 4.86
C LYS A 245 0.88 -19.57 3.77
N LYS A 246 0.77 -20.84 4.15
CA LYS A 246 0.71 -21.93 3.19
C LYS A 246 -0.48 -21.68 2.26
N THR A 247 -0.22 -21.56 0.97
CA THR A 247 -1.22 -21.56 -0.11
C THR A 247 -1.84 -22.94 -0.33
N THR A 248 -1.70 -23.85 0.64
CA THR A 248 -2.39 -25.14 0.67
C THR A 248 -3.84 -24.88 0.97
N THR A 249 -4.58 -24.56 -0.07
CA THR A 249 -5.98 -24.91 -0.11
C THR A 249 -6.04 -26.43 0.07
N GLN A 250 -6.46 -26.88 1.25
CA GLN A 250 -6.92 -28.25 1.41
C GLN A 250 -7.96 -28.49 0.32
N SER A 251 -7.77 -29.55 -0.44
CA SER A 251 -8.69 -29.97 -1.47
C SER A 251 -10.09 -30.07 -0.86
N ALA A 252 -11.05 -29.35 -1.43
CA ALA A 252 -12.47 -29.41 -1.06
C ALA A 252 -13.11 -30.78 -1.37
N ASN A 253 -12.31 -31.80 -1.73
CA ASN A 253 -12.77 -33.16 -2.03
C ASN A 253 -12.66 -34.14 -0.85
N GLN A 254 -12.32 -33.69 0.37
CA GLN A 254 -12.37 -34.53 1.57
C GLN A 254 -13.58 -34.25 2.49
N LEU A 255 -14.53 -33.42 2.04
CA LEU A 255 -15.67 -32.96 2.86
C LEU A 255 -17.02 -33.58 2.45
N LEU A 256 -17.03 -34.83 1.96
CA LEU A 256 -18.22 -35.68 1.94
C LEU A 256 -17.91 -37.00 2.66
N GLY A 257 -18.07 -36.98 3.98
CA GLY A 257 -18.07 -38.17 4.82
C GLY A 257 -18.83 -37.84 6.11
N PRO A 258 -19.99 -38.44 6.38
CA PRO A 258 -20.81 -38.10 7.53
C PRO A 258 -20.26 -38.80 8.78
N ALA A 259 -19.42 -38.10 9.54
CA ALA A 259 -19.29 -38.22 11.00
C ALA A 259 -17.98 -37.57 11.47
N SER A 260 -18.09 -36.46 12.19
CA SER A 260 -17.60 -36.31 13.57
C SER A 260 -17.34 -34.83 13.90
N ILE A 261 -18.30 -34.29 14.64
CA ILE A 261 -18.11 -33.11 15.49
C ILE A 261 -17.11 -33.51 16.59
N LYS A 262 -16.00 -32.78 16.75
CA LYS A 262 -15.28 -32.69 18.03
C LYS A 262 -14.46 -31.40 18.11
N TRP A 263 -14.84 -30.55 19.06
CA TRP A 263 -14.12 -29.34 19.46
C TRP A 263 -12.92 -29.71 20.36
N ALA A 264 -11.72 -29.17 20.04
CA ALA A 264 -10.52 -28.93 20.89
C ALA A 264 -9.81 -30.17 21.55
N PRO A 265 -8.56 -30.08 22.10
CA PRO A 265 -7.71 -28.91 22.37
C PRO A 265 -6.22 -29.03 21.96
N MET A 266 -5.47 -27.97 22.30
CA MET A 266 -4.04 -27.72 22.12
C MET A 266 -3.12 -28.77 22.80
N ASN A 267 -1.99 -29.05 22.14
CA ASN A 267 -0.67 -29.54 22.63
C ASN A 267 -0.20 -30.99 22.36
N SER A 268 1.03 -31.03 21.79
CA SER A 268 2.13 -32.00 21.97
C SER A 268 2.00 -33.41 21.38
N ALA A 269 2.66 -33.67 20.25
CA ALA A 269 3.97 -34.35 20.22
C ALA A 269 4.43 -34.70 18.79
N ARG A 270 5.66 -34.27 18.48
CA ARG A 270 6.65 -34.81 17.52
C ARG A 270 6.15 -35.44 16.20
N ALA A 271 6.23 -34.64 15.14
CA ALA A 271 6.71 -35.10 13.84
C ALA A 271 7.70 -34.05 13.30
N ASP A 272 8.95 -34.47 13.14
CA ASP A 272 10.05 -33.70 12.59
C ASP A 272 9.75 -33.30 11.14
N MET A 273 9.54 -32.00 10.89
CA MET A 273 9.79 -31.37 9.60
C MET A 273 9.90 -29.85 9.82
N VAL A 274 11.15 -29.37 9.75
CA VAL A 274 11.61 -28.00 9.52
C VAL A 274 10.51 -26.94 9.61
N THR A 275 10.37 -26.39 10.82
CA THR A 275 9.55 -25.22 11.08
C THR A 275 10.13 -24.04 10.29
N GLY A 276 9.47 -23.65 9.21
CA GLY A 276 9.66 -22.35 8.60
C GLY A 276 9.47 -21.30 9.69
N LYS A 277 10.58 -20.67 10.09
CA LYS A 277 10.65 -19.64 11.13
C LYS A 277 9.54 -18.62 10.85
N ARG A 278 8.46 -18.64 11.65
CA ARG A 278 7.42 -17.60 11.62
C ARG A 278 8.16 -16.27 11.74
N ARG A 279 8.20 -15.49 10.65
CA ARG A 279 8.78 -14.14 10.62
C ARG A 279 7.84 -13.18 11.37
N THR A 280 7.63 -13.38 12.66
CA THR A 280 6.84 -12.51 13.55
C THR A 280 7.66 -11.29 13.98
N GLY A 281 8.20 -10.57 12.99
CA GLY A 281 8.86 -9.27 13.17
C GLY A 281 8.05 -8.13 12.56
N PRO A 282 8.38 -6.86 12.85
CA PRO A 282 7.71 -5.66 12.32
C PRO A 282 7.66 -5.60 10.78
N VAL A 283 8.51 -6.39 10.11
CA VAL A 283 8.57 -6.70 8.67
C VAL A 283 7.21 -7.09 8.09
N ASN A 284 6.38 -7.78 8.88
CA ASN A 284 5.10 -8.29 8.41
C ASN A 284 3.97 -7.26 8.45
N SER A 285 4.10 -6.15 9.17
CA SER A 285 3.02 -5.16 9.34
C SER A 285 2.52 -4.59 8.00
N LYS A 286 3.45 -4.25 7.09
CA LYS A 286 3.11 -3.77 5.74
C LYS A 286 2.48 -4.86 4.88
N ALA A 287 2.97 -6.10 4.97
CA ALA A 287 2.40 -7.23 4.23
C ALA A 287 0.97 -7.54 4.70
N TYR A 288 0.73 -7.53 6.02
CA TYR A 288 -0.61 -7.64 6.59
C TYR A 288 -1.53 -6.51 6.11
N ALA A 289 -1.06 -5.26 6.09
CA ALA A 289 -1.83 -4.12 5.62
C ALA A 289 -2.20 -4.26 4.13
N VAL A 290 -1.26 -4.64 3.26
CA VAL A 290 -1.54 -4.88 1.84
C VAL A 290 -2.51 -6.05 1.66
N ALA A 291 -2.32 -7.15 2.39
CA ALA A 291 -3.21 -8.30 2.33
C ALA A 291 -4.64 -7.95 2.77
N ASP A 292 -4.78 -7.12 3.80
CA ASP A 292 -6.08 -6.66 4.31
C ASP A 292 -6.81 -5.76 3.29
N VAL A 293 -6.08 -4.81 2.70
CA VAL A 293 -6.63 -3.95 1.64
C VAL A 293 -7.03 -4.77 0.41
N LEU A 294 -6.22 -5.76 0.01
CA LEU A 294 -6.58 -6.64 -1.11
C LEU A 294 -7.83 -7.47 -0.81
N LYS A 295 -7.97 -8.01 0.41
CA LYS A 295 -9.16 -8.76 0.82
C LYS A 295 -10.41 -7.90 0.82
N THR A 296 -10.35 -6.72 1.42
CA THR A 296 -11.49 -5.79 1.47
C THR A 296 -11.87 -5.32 0.07
N SER A 297 -10.89 -5.06 -0.81
CA SER A 297 -11.10 -4.73 -2.22
C SER A 297 -11.80 -5.88 -2.98
N ILE A 298 -11.38 -7.13 -2.78
CA ILE A 298 -12.04 -8.30 -3.39
C ILE A 298 -13.47 -8.45 -2.86
N TYR A 299 -13.67 -8.35 -1.54
CA TYR A 299 -15.01 -8.41 -0.95
C TYR A 299 -15.94 -7.31 -1.46
N GLN A 300 -15.42 -6.10 -1.71
CA GLN A 300 -16.22 -5.02 -2.29
C GLN A 300 -16.77 -5.39 -3.67
N ILE A 301 -15.95 -6.00 -4.54
CA ILE A 301 -16.40 -6.48 -5.85
C ILE A 301 -17.38 -7.65 -5.69
N VAL A 302 -17.00 -8.66 -4.89
CA VAL A 302 -17.82 -9.86 -4.68
C VAL A 302 -19.18 -9.51 -4.08
N SER A 303 -19.26 -8.52 -3.19
CA SER A 303 -20.52 -8.05 -2.61
C SER A 303 -21.38 -7.31 -3.63
N ALA A 304 -20.79 -6.61 -4.59
CA ALA A 304 -21.53 -5.88 -5.62
C ALA A 304 -22.09 -6.81 -6.71
N PHE A 305 -21.36 -7.87 -7.05
CA PHE A 305 -21.73 -8.84 -8.09
C PHE A 305 -22.05 -10.24 -7.53
N HIS A 306 -22.52 -10.32 -6.29
CA HIS A 306 -22.64 -11.60 -5.59
C HIS A 306 -23.57 -12.56 -6.34
N ASP A 307 -24.74 -12.07 -6.73
CA ASP A 307 -25.77 -12.89 -7.37
C ASP A 307 -25.32 -13.35 -8.77
N GLU A 308 -24.65 -12.48 -9.53
CA GLU A 308 -24.09 -12.79 -10.84
C GLU A 308 -22.96 -13.81 -10.74
N MET A 309 -22.02 -13.62 -9.81
CA MET A 309 -20.92 -14.57 -9.59
C MET A 309 -21.43 -15.92 -9.11
N LEU A 310 -22.45 -15.94 -8.24
CA LEU A 310 -23.06 -17.18 -7.74
C LEU A 310 -23.84 -17.91 -8.84
N ALA A 311 -24.53 -17.18 -9.71
CA ALA A 311 -25.17 -17.73 -10.90
C ALA A 311 -24.13 -18.33 -11.88
N SER A 312 -23.06 -17.59 -12.19
CA SER A 312 -21.94 -18.10 -13.01
C SER A 312 -21.26 -19.32 -12.36
N ALA A 313 -21.15 -19.37 -11.04
CA ALA A 313 -20.60 -20.54 -10.32
C ALA A 313 -21.50 -21.77 -10.48
N LYS A 314 -22.82 -21.63 -10.33
CA LYS A 314 -23.80 -22.71 -10.55
C LYS A 314 -23.83 -23.20 -11.99
N ALA A 315 -23.64 -22.29 -12.95
CA ALA A 315 -23.59 -22.60 -14.38
C ALA A 315 -22.22 -23.18 -14.84
N GLY A 316 -21.22 -23.24 -13.95
CA GLY A 316 -19.86 -23.65 -14.32
C GLY A 316 -19.11 -22.63 -15.20
N LEU A 317 -19.62 -21.40 -15.31
CA LEU A 317 -19.07 -20.31 -16.14
C LEU A 317 -18.21 -19.31 -15.34
N LEU A 318 -18.08 -19.48 -14.03
CA LEU A 318 -17.29 -18.58 -13.16
C LEU A 318 -15.86 -18.33 -13.69
N GLU A 319 -15.23 -19.38 -14.21
CA GLU A 319 -13.89 -19.32 -14.78
C GLU A 319 -13.82 -18.51 -16.08
N LYS A 320 -14.88 -18.52 -16.88
CA LYS A 320 -14.96 -17.79 -18.14
C LYS A 320 -15.29 -16.31 -17.91
N ASP A 321 -16.18 -16.03 -16.96
CA ASP A 321 -16.77 -14.72 -16.80
C ASP A 321 -15.95 -13.81 -15.86
N TRP A 322 -15.26 -14.40 -14.87
CA TRP A 322 -14.64 -13.65 -13.77
C TRP A 322 -13.14 -13.88 -13.58
N VAL A 323 -12.54 -14.80 -14.33
CA VAL A 323 -11.11 -15.08 -14.28
C VAL A 323 -10.50 -14.99 -15.68
N THR A 324 -9.38 -14.29 -15.83
CA THR A 324 -8.70 -14.12 -17.12
C THR A 324 -8.26 -15.47 -17.68
N SER A 325 -8.43 -15.65 -18.99
CA SER A 325 -7.92 -16.81 -19.73
C SER A 325 -6.41 -16.76 -19.98
N GLY A 326 -5.78 -15.58 -19.82
CA GLY A 326 -4.35 -15.38 -20.03
C GLY A 326 -3.46 -15.85 -18.88
N LYS A 327 -2.14 -15.71 -19.08
CA LYS A 327 -1.14 -16.04 -18.06
C LYS A 327 -1.32 -15.15 -16.82
N THR A 328 -1.45 -15.78 -15.67
CA THR A 328 -1.55 -15.13 -14.36
C THR A 328 -0.17 -14.62 -13.89
N HIS A 329 -0.17 -13.50 -13.16
CA HIS A 329 1.06 -12.92 -12.61
C HIS A 329 1.63 -13.73 -11.44
N PHE A 330 0.75 -14.39 -10.67
CA PHE A 330 1.12 -15.29 -9.58
C PHE A 330 0.00 -16.31 -9.34
N GLY A 331 0.36 -17.56 -9.07
CA GLY A 331 -0.58 -18.68 -8.90
C GLY A 331 -1.10 -19.24 -10.23
N THR A 332 -1.74 -20.41 -10.21
CA THR A 332 -2.40 -20.97 -11.40
C THR A 332 -3.87 -20.54 -11.46
N ARG A 333 -4.51 -20.66 -12.62
CA ARG A 333 -5.91 -20.27 -12.82
C ARG A 333 -6.84 -21.00 -11.85
N GLU A 334 -6.56 -22.27 -11.58
CA GLU A 334 -7.33 -23.11 -10.65
C GLU A 334 -7.24 -22.59 -9.21
N VAL A 335 -6.05 -22.15 -8.79
CA VAL A 335 -5.84 -21.58 -7.45
C VAL A 335 -6.60 -20.25 -7.30
N LEU A 336 -6.63 -19.44 -8.35
CA LEU A 336 -7.41 -18.18 -8.38
C LEU A 336 -8.91 -18.47 -8.23
N ILE A 337 -9.44 -19.41 -9.00
CA ILE A 337 -10.86 -19.81 -8.93
C ILE A 337 -11.21 -20.35 -7.55
N GLN A 338 -10.36 -21.21 -6.99
CA GLN A 338 -10.59 -21.77 -5.66
C GLN A 338 -10.59 -20.66 -4.60
N LYS A 339 -9.69 -19.68 -4.71
CA LYS A 339 -9.67 -18.54 -3.81
C LYS A 339 -10.91 -17.67 -3.96
N LEU A 340 -11.37 -17.43 -5.19
CA LEU A 340 -12.60 -16.68 -5.46
C LEU A 340 -13.82 -17.37 -4.85
N ARG A 341 -13.93 -18.69 -4.94
CA ARG A 341 -15.01 -19.45 -4.28
C ARG A 341 -15.02 -19.25 -2.77
N LEU A 342 -13.85 -19.24 -2.12
CA LEU A 342 -13.77 -18.93 -0.69
C LEU A 342 -14.29 -17.54 -0.33
N PHE A 343 -14.12 -16.55 -1.22
CA PHE A 343 -14.70 -15.22 -1.02
C PHE A 343 -16.22 -15.22 -1.25
N LEU A 344 -16.73 -16.01 -2.19
CA LEU A 344 -18.17 -16.14 -2.45
C LEU A 344 -18.91 -16.87 -1.33
N ASP A 345 -18.29 -17.90 -0.75
CA ASP A 345 -18.86 -18.68 0.35
C ASP A 345 -18.87 -17.90 1.67
N PHE A 346 -17.97 -16.91 1.83
CA PHE A 346 -17.89 -16.10 3.02
C PHE A 346 -18.98 -15.02 3.05
N ARG A 347 -20.07 -15.30 3.76
CA ARG A 347 -21.09 -14.30 4.11
C ARG A 347 -20.66 -13.53 5.36
N ALA A 348 -20.45 -12.23 5.21
CA ALA A 348 -20.56 -11.32 6.35
C ALA A 348 -22.06 -11.14 6.64
N THR A 349 -22.58 -11.87 7.62
CA THR A 349 -23.94 -11.68 8.16
C THR A 349 -24.03 -10.40 8.97
#